data_AF-A0A956GVV6-F1
#
_entry.id   AF-A0A956GVV6-F1
#
_cell.length_a   1.000
_cell.length_b   1.000
_cell.length_c   1.000
_cell.angle_alpha   90.00
_cell.angle_beta   90.00
_cell.angle_gamma   90.00
#
_symmetry.space_group_name_H-M   'P 1'
#
loop_
_entity.id
_entity.type
_entity.pdbx_description
1 polymer ?
#
loop_
_entity_poly.entity_id
_entity_poly.type
_entity_poly.pdbx_seq_one_letter_code
_entity_poly.pdbx_strand_id
1 'polypeptide(L)'
;SAVERAAFWARCDAITLHCPLTDATRGLIDDAALAAMRPGALLINAARGPIVDRAALEAALASGRLGGAGLDVFWDEPWDPTDPLWRHPRVVTLPHVAGSTTEAFDRIAAIVADNVARVRRGEPLQHRVD
;
A
#
# COMPACT_ATOMS: atom_id res chain seq x y z
N SER A 1 3.67 8.95 -18.36
CA SER A 1 4.88 8.24 -18.85
C SER A 1 5.82 7.92 -17.68
N ALA A 2 6.84 7.07 -17.87
CA ALA A 2 7.83 6.79 -16.83
C ALA A 2 8.66 8.04 -16.45
N VAL A 3 8.96 8.90 -17.43
CA VAL A 3 9.70 10.17 -17.24
C VAL A 3 8.94 11.13 -16.32
N GLU A 4 7.64 11.30 -16.53
CA GLU A 4 6.82 12.18 -15.68
C GLU A 4 6.73 11.68 -14.24
N ARG A 5 6.67 10.35 -14.03
CA ARG A 5 6.68 9.76 -12.68
C ARG A 5 8.01 9.98 -11.97
N ALA A 6 9.12 9.76 -12.66
CA ALA A 6 10.45 10.00 -12.08
C ALA A 6 10.63 11.48 -11.70
N ALA A 7 10.21 12.41 -12.56
CA ALA A 7 10.24 13.84 -12.26
C ALA A 7 9.33 14.23 -11.09
N PHE A 8 8.19 13.54 -10.91
CA PHE A 8 7.34 13.70 -9.74
C PHE A 8 8.05 13.20 -8.48
N TRP A 9 8.56 11.97 -8.47
CA TRP A 9 9.22 11.35 -7.33
C TRP A 9 10.44 12.14 -6.83
N ALA A 10 11.22 12.71 -7.74
CA ALA A 10 12.39 13.52 -7.42
C ALA A 10 12.07 14.83 -6.67
N ARG A 11 10.80 15.24 -6.60
CA ARG A 11 10.36 16.46 -5.90
C ARG A 11 9.60 16.18 -4.61
N CYS A 12 9.40 14.91 -4.25
CA CYS A 12 8.65 14.52 -3.06
C CYS A 12 9.58 14.21 -1.89
N ASP A 13 9.26 14.77 -0.72
CA ASP A 13 9.86 14.37 0.56
C ASP A 13 9.22 13.10 1.13
N ALA A 14 7.96 12.87 0.78
CA ALA A 14 7.22 11.65 1.10
C ALA A 14 6.32 11.25 -0.07
N ILE A 15 6.20 9.94 -0.29
CA ILE A 15 5.31 9.34 -1.28
C ILE A 15 4.38 8.39 -0.55
N THR A 16 3.07 8.57 -0.74
CA THR A 16 2.03 7.70 -0.18
C THR A 16 1.27 6.97 -1.29
N LEU A 17 1.06 5.67 -1.10
CA LEU A 17 0.45 4.79 -2.10
C LEU A 17 -1.04 4.57 -1.79
N HIS A 18 -1.89 4.88 -2.76
CA HIS A 18 -3.36 4.74 -2.67
C HIS A 18 -3.99 4.10 -3.93
N CYS A 19 -3.17 3.50 -4.80
CA CYS A 19 -3.66 2.81 -5.99
C CYS A 19 -4.06 1.36 -5.66
N PRO A 20 -5.02 0.76 -6.39
CA PRO A 20 -5.32 -0.66 -6.23
C PRO A 20 -4.14 -1.51 -6.70
N LEU A 21 -4.04 -2.73 -6.18
CA LEU A 21 -3.15 -3.74 -6.75
C LEU A 21 -3.78 -4.34 -8.00
N THR A 22 -3.07 -4.20 -9.12
CA THR A 22 -3.41 -4.69 -10.46
C THR A 22 -2.10 -5.14 -11.12
N ASP A 23 -2.17 -5.74 -12.30
CA ASP A 23 -0.97 -6.09 -13.07
C ASP A 23 -0.13 -4.85 -13.43
N ALA A 24 -0.78 -3.68 -13.62
CA ALA A 24 -0.11 -2.43 -13.95
C ALA A 24 0.54 -1.74 -12.74
N THR A 25 0.16 -2.10 -11.51
CA THR A 25 0.63 -1.46 -10.27
C THR A 25 1.46 -2.39 -9.40
N ARG A 26 1.52 -3.69 -9.72
CA ARG A 26 2.43 -4.63 -9.09
C ARG A 26 3.88 -4.21 -9.37
N GLY A 27 4.68 -4.08 -8.31
CA GLY A 27 6.06 -3.61 -8.42
C GLY A 27 6.18 -2.19 -8.97
N LEU A 28 5.13 -1.37 -8.87
CA LEU A 28 5.18 0.04 -9.28
C LEU A 28 6.31 0.81 -8.59
N ILE A 29 6.60 0.45 -7.34
CA ILE A 29 7.76 0.95 -6.61
C ILE A 29 8.86 -0.12 -6.65
N ASP A 30 9.66 -0.06 -7.70
CA ASP A 30 10.84 -0.89 -7.96
C ASP A 30 12.16 -0.13 -7.65
N ASP A 31 13.31 -0.72 -7.98
CA ASP A 31 14.62 -0.09 -7.80
C ASP A 31 14.73 1.26 -8.49
N ALA A 32 14.21 1.37 -9.73
CA ALA A 32 14.27 2.59 -10.51
C ALA A 32 13.40 3.69 -9.88
N ALA A 33 12.24 3.32 -9.36
CA ALA A 33 11.35 4.24 -8.64
C ALA A 33 12.01 4.78 -7.38
N LEU A 34 12.56 3.90 -6.55
CA LEU A 34 13.25 4.27 -5.31
C LEU A 34 14.51 5.10 -5.58
N ALA A 35 15.24 4.80 -6.64
CA ALA A 35 16.42 5.59 -7.05
C ALA A 35 16.07 7.00 -7.54
N ALA A 36 14.87 7.19 -8.10
CA ALA A 36 14.38 8.49 -8.55
C ALA A 36 13.82 9.35 -7.40
N MET A 37 13.52 8.77 -6.24
CA MET A 37 13.10 9.52 -5.05
C MET A 37 14.25 10.39 -4.50
N ARG A 38 13.88 11.47 -3.81
CA ARG A 38 14.86 12.29 -3.06
C ARG A 38 15.60 11.41 -2.05
N PRO A 39 16.93 11.54 -1.91
CA PRO A 39 17.65 10.88 -0.83
C PRO A 39 17.05 11.24 0.53
N GLY A 40 16.76 10.24 1.36
CA GLY A 40 16.11 10.43 2.66
C GLY A 40 14.58 10.57 2.60
N ALA A 41 13.95 10.43 1.44
CA ALA A 41 12.49 10.46 1.34
C ALA A 41 11.81 9.33 2.13
N LEU A 42 10.54 9.55 2.46
CA LEU A 42 9.68 8.58 3.14
C LEU A 42 8.75 7.88 2.15
N LEU A 43 8.58 6.56 2.30
CA LEU A 43 7.58 5.79 1.56
C LEU A 43 6.47 5.30 2.50
N ILE A 44 5.22 5.62 2.21
CA ILE A 44 4.06 5.15 2.98
C ILE A 44 3.20 4.24 2.10
N ASN A 45 2.94 3.01 2.55
CA ASN A 45 2.05 2.07 1.88
C ASN A 45 0.92 1.63 2.82
N ALA A 46 -0.27 2.14 2.56
CA ALA A 46 -1.54 1.68 3.15
C ALA A 46 -2.49 1.13 2.08
N ALA A 47 -1.94 0.73 0.92
CA ALA A 47 -2.68 0.17 -0.19
C ALA A 47 -2.55 -1.36 -0.21
N ARG A 48 -1.53 -1.90 -0.88
CA ARG A 48 -1.23 -3.36 -0.91
C ARG A 48 0.28 -3.57 -0.95
N GLY A 49 0.79 -4.58 -0.23
CA GLY A 49 2.22 -4.87 -0.17
C GLY A 49 2.88 -5.02 -1.55
N PRO A 50 2.35 -5.86 -2.46
CA PRO A 50 2.96 -6.11 -3.77
C PRO A 50 3.00 -4.94 -4.76
N ILE A 51 2.48 -3.76 -4.40
CA ILE A 51 2.71 -2.52 -5.17
C ILE A 51 4.18 -2.09 -5.05
N VAL A 52 4.83 -2.46 -3.95
CA VAL A 52 6.26 -2.25 -3.71
C VAL A 52 7.00 -3.55 -3.97
N ASP A 53 8.12 -3.49 -4.67
CA ASP A 53 9.05 -4.61 -4.76
C ASP A 53 9.78 -4.77 -3.42
N ARG A 54 9.72 -5.97 -2.85
CA ARG A 54 10.27 -6.26 -1.52
C ARG A 54 11.78 -6.05 -1.47
N ALA A 55 12.49 -6.63 -2.44
CA ALA A 55 13.94 -6.59 -2.46
C ALA A 55 14.44 -5.16 -2.68
N ALA A 56 13.78 -4.40 -3.55
CA ALA A 56 14.08 -2.99 -3.79
C ALA A 56 13.87 -2.15 -2.53
N LEU A 57 12.78 -2.37 -1.78
CA LEU A 57 12.54 -1.68 -0.51
C LEU A 57 13.64 -1.98 0.52
N GLU A 58 13.96 -3.26 0.72
CA GLU A 58 14.98 -3.71 1.66
C GLU A 58 16.36 -3.11 1.29
N ALA A 59 16.72 -3.10 0.00
CA ALA A 59 17.97 -2.50 -0.48
C ALA A 59 17.99 -0.97 -0.30
N ALA A 60 16.89 -0.27 -0.57
CA ALA A 60 16.79 1.18 -0.40
C ALA A 60 16.84 1.59 1.08
N LEU A 61 16.26 0.79 1.98
CA LEU A 61 16.37 0.98 3.42
C LEU A 61 17.78 0.69 3.92
N ALA A 62 18.42 -0.39 3.45
CA ALA A 62 19.76 -0.78 3.86
C ALA A 62 20.82 0.26 3.43
N SER A 63 20.73 0.75 2.19
CA SER A 63 21.64 1.77 1.65
C SER A 63 21.42 3.17 2.22
N GLY A 64 20.31 3.41 2.93
CA GLY A 64 19.91 4.74 3.41
C GLY A 64 19.39 5.66 2.30
N ARG A 65 19.09 5.12 1.11
CA ARG A 65 18.40 5.85 0.04
C ARG A 65 17.06 6.37 0.53
N LEU A 66 16.30 5.52 1.24
CA LEU A 66 15.09 5.93 1.94
C LEU A 66 15.43 6.36 3.38
N GLY A 67 14.80 7.46 3.81
CA GLY A 67 14.85 7.91 5.20
C GLY A 67 14.02 7.00 6.12
N GLY A 68 13.00 6.34 5.55
CA GLY A 68 12.19 5.34 6.23
C GLY A 68 10.96 4.93 5.44
N ALA A 69 10.20 3.99 6.01
CA ALA A 69 8.95 3.51 5.43
C ALA A 69 7.84 3.34 6.48
N GLY A 70 6.61 3.66 6.12
CA GLY A 70 5.40 3.33 6.87
C GLY A 70 4.62 2.23 6.13
N LEU A 71 4.47 1.06 6.73
CA LEU A 71 3.86 -0.11 6.09
C LEU A 71 2.65 -0.58 6.92
N ASP A 72 1.44 -0.42 6.39
CA ASP A 72 0.24 -1.05 6.95
C ASP A 72 -0.07 -2.41 6.30
N VAL A 73 0.57 -2.70 5.16
CA VAL A 73 0.30 -3.87 4.33
C VAL A 73 1.60 -4.58 3.96
N PHE A 74 1.53 -5.90 3.79
CA PHE A 74 2.69 -6.77 3.53
C PHE A 74 2.45 -7.63 2.28
N TRP A 75 3.51 -8.29 1.80
CA TRP A 75 3.42 -9.18 0.63
C TRP A 75 2.62 -10.44 0.93
N ASP A 76 2.78 -10.95 2.15
CA ASP A 76 2.03 -12.06 2.70
C ASP A 76 1.32 -11.58 3.97
N GLU A 77 0.04 -11.92 4.09
CA GLU A 77 -0.80 -11.53 5.23
C GLU A 77 -1.61 -12.74 5.72
N PRO A 78 -1.58 -13.07 7.03
CA PRO A 78 -0.90 -12.34 8.11
C PRO A 78 0.63 -12.38 7.98
N TRP A 79 1.29 -11.30 8.39
CA TRP A 79 2.74 -11.15 8.22
C TRP A 79 3.50 -12.08 9.18
N ASP A 80 4.72 -12.46 8.78
CA ASP A 80 5.63 -13.19 9.65
C ASP A 80 6.17 -12.26 10.75
N PRO A 81 5.92 -12.52 12.04
CA PRO A 81 6.43 -11.68 13.14
C PRO A 81 7.95 -11.71 13.28
N THR A 82 8.64 -12.62 12.59
CA THR A 82 10.10 -12.68 12.50
C THR A 82 10.68 -11.89 11.33
N ASP A 83 9.82 -11.30 10.47
CA ASP A 83 10.24 -10.49 9.34
C ASP A 83 11.14 -9.31 9.81
N PRO A 84 12.35 -9.16 9.25
CA PRO A 84 13.26 -8.08 9.63
C PRO A 84 12.68 -6.67 9.49
N LEU A 85 11.76 -6.45 8.54
CA LEU A 85 11.11 -5.15 8.36
C LEU A 85 10.29 -4.74 9.59
N TRP A 86 9.78 -5.70 10.36
CA TRP A 86 9.03 -5.43 11.59
C TRP A 86 9.88 -4.76 12.69
N ARG A 87 11.18 -5.09 12.74
CA ARG A 87 12.12 -4.56 13.74
C ARG A 87 13.06 -3.51 13.16
N HIS A 88 12.87 -3.13 11.89
CA HIS A 88 13.78 -2.22 11.23
C HIS A 88 13.65 -0.80 11.82
N PRO A 89 14.74 -0.15 12.26
CA PRO A 89 14.67 1.11 13.01
C PRO A 89 14.13 2.31 12.20
N ARG A 90 14.09 2.19 10.88
CA ARG A 90 13.50 3.17 9.95
C ARG A 90 12.13 2.78 9.41
N VAL A 91 11.50 1.72 9.94
CA VAL A 91 10.20 1.26 9.47
C VAL A 91 9.19 1.34 10.60
N VAL A 92 8.04 1.94 10.32
CA VAL A 92 6.85 1.87 11.17
C VAL A 92 5.89 0.90 10.53
N THR A 93 5.47 -0.12 11.27
CA THR A 93 4.57 -1.16 10.78
C THR A 93 3.24 -1.11 11.50
N LEU A 94 2.17 -1.40 10.76
CA LEU A 94 0.82 -1.58 11.27
C LEU A 94 0.23 -2.88 10.68
N PRO A 95 -0.64 -3.58 11.43
CA PRO A 95 -1.15 -4.89 11.05
C PRO A 95 -2.41 -4.83 10.14
N HIS A 96 -2.36 -4.13 9.01
CA HIS A 96 -3.48 -3.92 8.08
C HIS A 96 -4.72 -3.32 8.75
N VAL A 97 -4.52 -2.20 9.43
CA VAL A 97 -5.54 -1.50 10.23
C VAL A 97 -5.69 -0.02 9.89
N ALA A 98 -4.98 0.52 8.90
CA ALA A 98 -5.07 1.94 8.55
C ALA A 98 -6.48 2.36 8.09
N GLY A 99 -7.26 1.42 7.54
CA GLY A 99 -8.67 1.63 7.15
C GLY A 99 -9.71 1.23 8.21
N SER A 100 -9.28 0.65 9.34
CA SER A 100 -10.15 -0.03 10.30
C SER A 100 -10.76 0.93 11.34
N THR A 101 -11.49 1.95 10.88
CA THR A 101 -12.23 2.88 11.77
C THR A 101 -13.66 2.41 12.03
N THR A 102 -14.27 2.87 13.12
CA THR A 102 -15.69 2.59 13.43
C THR A 102 -16.60 2.96 12.27
N GLU A 103 -16.41 4.15 11.69
CA GLU A 103 -17.22 4.62 10.56
C GLU A 103 -17.01 3.77 9.30
N ALA A 104 -15.81 3.22 9.10
CA ALA A 104 -15.55 2.31 8.01
C ALA A 104 -16.29 0.99 8.19
N PHE A 105 -16.24 0.40 9.40
CA PHE A 105 -16.99 -0.82 9.72
C PHE A 105 -18.51 -0.62 9.62
N ASP A 106 -19.03 0.52 10.08
CA ASP A 106 -20.45 0.85 9.97
C ASP A 106 -20.89 0.92 8.50
N ARG A 107 -20.10 1.59 7.65
CA ARG A 107 -20.37 1.65 6.19
C ARG A 107 -20.29 0.28 5.54
N ILE A 108 -19.28 -0.53 5.88
CA ILE A 108 -19.14 -1.90 5.36
C ILE A 108 -20.36 -2.74 5.74
N ALA A 109 -20.77 -2.71 7.02
CA ALA A 109 -21.92 -3.45 7.51
C ALA A 109 -23.21 -3.04 6.78
N ALA A 110 -23.42 -1.75 6.56
CA ALA A 110 -24.57 -1.24 5.82
C ALA A 110 -24.58 -1.72 4.35
N ILE A 111 -23.45 -1.63 3.65
CA ILE A 111 -23.33 -2.08 2.24
C ILE A 111 -23.58 -3.60 2.14
N VAL A 112 -23.01 -4.39 3.06
CA VAL A 112 -23.21 -5.85 3.08
C VAL A 112 -24.67 -6.20 3.32
N ALA A 113 -25.32 -5.57 4.31
CA ALA A 113 -26.73 -5.81 4.61
C ALA A 113 -27.64 -5.45 3.42
N ASP A 114 -27.39 -4.31 2.76
CA ASP A 114 -28.15 -3.89 1.58
C ASP A 114 -27.95 -4.86 0.41
N ASN A 115 -26.70 -5.30 0.16
CA ASN A 115 -26.41 -6.28 -0.89
C ASN A 115 -27.08 -7.64 -0.64
N VAL A 116 -27.12 -8.14 0.61
CA VAL A 116 -27.87 -9.37 0.95
C VAL A 116 -29.36 -9.21 0.63
N ALA A 117 -29.94 -8.04 0.93
CA ALA A 117 -31.34 -7.75 0.65
C ALA A 117 -31.61 -7.65 -0.86
N ARG A 118 -30.72 -7.01 -1.63
CA ARG A 118 -30.77 -6.91 -3.10
C ARG A 118 -30.73 -8.27 -3.78
N VAL A 119 -29.84 -9.17 -3.33
CA VAL A 119 -29.77 -10.56 -3.85
C VAL A 119 -31.13 -11.25 -3.72
N ARG A 120 -31.80 -11.13 -2.57
CA ARG A 120 -33.12 -11.75 -2.33
C ARG A 120 -34.22 -11.18 -3.22
N ARG A 121 -34.10 -9.90 -3.62
CA ARG A 121 -35.06 -9.22 -4.50
C ARG A 121 -34.70 -9.33 -5.99
N GLY A 122 -33.56 -9.92 -6.35
CA GLY A 122 -33.07 -9.95 -7.72
C GLY A 122 -32.63 -8.58 -8.24
N GLU A 123 -32.17 -7.69 -7.36
CA GLU A 123 -31.74 -6.33 -7.70
C GLU A 123 -30.24 -6.23 -7.97
N PRO A 124 -29.79 -5.22 -8.75
CA PRO A 124 -28.37 -4.93 -8.93
C PRO A 124 -27.66 -4.62 -7.60
N LEU A 125 -26.48 -5.19 -7.41
CA LEU A 125 -25.62 -4.98 -6.23
C LEU A 125 -24.95 -3.61 -6.24
N GLN A 126 -24.73 -3.05 -5.06
CA GLN A 126 -23.81 -1.93 -4.87
C GLN A 126 -22.37 -2.36 -5.12
N HIS A 127 -21.58 -1.48 -5.74
CA HIS A 127 -20.14 -1.64 -5.95
C HIS A 127 -19.75 -2.97 -6.64
N ARG A 128 -20.60 -3.48 -7.54
CA ARG A 128 -20.30 -4.69 -8.32
C ARG A 128 -19.02 -4.47 -9.15
N VAL A 129 -18.09 -5.42 -9.03
CA VAL A 129 -16.92 -5.56 -9.89
C VAL A 129 -17.20 -6.73 -10.84
N ASP A 130 -16.87 -6.57 -12.11
CA ASP A 130 -17.09 -7.53 -13.20
C ASP A 130 -15.79 -8.12 -13.75
#